data_AF-A0A0D9P8A3-F1
#
_entry.id   AF-A0A0D9P8A3-F1
#
_cell.length_a   1.000
_cell.length_b   1.000
_cell.length_c   1.000
_cell.angle_alpha   90.00
_cell.angle_beta   90.00
_cell.angle_gamma   90.00
#
_symmetry.space_group_name_H-M   'P 1'
#
loop_
_entity.id
_entity.type
_entity.pdbx_description
1 polymer ?
#
loop_
_entity_poly.entity_id
_entity_poly.type
_entity_poly.pdbx_seq_one_letter_code
_entity_poly.pdbx_strand_id
1 'polypeptide(L)'
;MDQIQIPSRDVVSSLCDMNGPETRGFAYNDQIWIKYGRWVRLAEAAMQKYVHENADPSIVHIPKVFDAFSTPSGPNETPMTYIVMENVKGSDFVDFKKEHPQEAEEAMEAIATAVRHIWDLPLPPGVPLGPFYHEMPVDRFFADFGAGRSFND
;
A
#
# COMPACT_ATOMS: atom_id res chain seq x y z
N MET A 1 -14.90 -17.18 -13.15
CA MET A 1 -14.13 -16.57 -12.05
C MET A 1 -15.05 -16.56 -10.85
N ASP A 2 -14.64 -17.20 -9.76
CA ASP A 2 -15.41 -17.12 -8.51
C ASP A 2 -15.43 -15.68 -8.03
N GLN A 3 -16.58 -15.26 -7.53
CA GLN A 3 -16.75 -13.90 -7.04
C GLN A 3 -15.92 -13.73 -5.76
N ILE A 4 -14.98 -12.78 -5.75
CA ILE A 4 -14.16 -12.48 -4.57
C ILE A 4 -15.10 -11.98 -3.46
N GLN A 5 -15.18 -12.73 -2.36
CA GLN A 5 -15.96 -12.35 -1.19
C GLN A 5 -15.10 -11.51 -0.24
N ILE A 6 -15.31 -10.19 -0.27
CA ILE A 6 -14.61 -9.24 0.61
C ILE A 6 -15.18 -9.35 2.04
N PRO A 7 -14.35 -9.54 3.08
CA PRO A 7 -14.82 -9.59 4.46
C PRO A 7 -15.41 -8.23 4.88
N SER A 8 -16.38 -8.25 5.80
CA SER A 8 -16.91 -7.01 6.37
C SER A 8 -15.87 -6.31 7.24
N ARG A 9 -16.03 -5.00 7.44
CA ARG A 9 -15.14 -4.20 8.29
C ARG A 9 -15.07 -4.73 9.72
N ASP A 10 -16.20 -5.17 10.29
CA ASP A 10 -16.25 -5.75 11.64
C ASP A 10 -15.44 -7.04 11.76
N VAL A 11 -15.48 -7.89 10.72
CA VAL A 11 -14.67 -9.12 10.66
C VAL A 11 -13.18 -8.79 10.57
N VAL A 12 -12.83 -7.83 9.70
CA VAL A 12 -11.44 -7.36 9.55
C VAL A 12 -10.91 -6.81 10.87
N SER A 13 -11.63 -5.88 11.51
CA SER A 13 -11.22 -5.28 12.79
C SER A 13 -11.06 -6.34 13.88
N SER A 14 -12.04 -7.25 14.03
CA SER A 14 -11.97 -8.31 15.05
C SER A 14 -10.76 -9.24 14.88
N LEU A 15 -10.45 -9.63 13.64
CA LEU A 15 -9.29 -10.47 13.35
C LEU A 15 -7.98 -9.75 13.63
N CYS A 16 -7.88 -8.49 13.22
CA CYS A 16 -6.71 -7.66 13.47
C CYS A 16 -6.47 -7.42 14.97
N ASP A 17 -7.52 -7.23 15.76
CA ASP A 17 -7.43 -7.06 17.21
C ASP A 17 -6.90 -8.33 17.89
N MET A 18 -7.35 -9.51 17.46
CA MET A 18 -6.83 -10.80 17.95
C MET A 18 -5.35 -11.03 17.59
N ASN A 19 -4.90 -10.52 16.44
CA ASN A 19 -3.51 -10.64 15.99
C ASN A 19 -2.58 -9.56 16.58
N GLY A 20 -3.13 -8.53 17.25
CA GLY A 20 -2.37 -7.42 17.81
C GLY A 20 -1.91 -6.39 16.77
N PRO A 21 -1.42 -5.21 17.17
CA PRO A 21 -1.28 -4.03 16.30
C PRO A 21 -0.05 -3.99 15.38
N GLU A 22 0.87 -4.95 15.43
CA GLU A 22 2.22 -4.83 14.82
C GLU A 22 2.57 -5.88 13.74
N THR A 23 1.60 -6.57 13.15
CA THR A 23 1.90 -7.72 12.27
C THR A 23 2.32 -7.36 10.84
N ARG A 24 2.36 -6.08 10.45
CA ARG A 24 2.58 -5.64 9.04
C ARG A 24 1.51 -6.14 8.04
N GLY A 25 0.54 -6.94 8.49
CA GLY A 25 -0.55 -7.53 7.72
C GLY A 25 -0.53 -9.07 7.72
N PHE A 26 -1.58 -9.68 7.17
CA PHE A 26 -1.67 -11.13 6.98
C PHE A 26 -2.54 -11.50 5.77
N ALA A 27 -2.33 -12.71 5.25
CA ALA A 27 -3.22 -13.30 4.26
C ALA A 27 -4.52 -13.75 4.94
N TYR A 28 -5.65 -13.13 4.57
CA TYR A 28 -6.97 -13.57 5.03
C TYR A 28 -7.39 -14.87 4.33
N ASN A 29 -7.11 -14.96 3.04
CA ASN A 29 -7.25 -16.16 2.23
C ASN A 29 -6.31 -16.06 1.00
N ASP A 30 -6.48 -16.93 0.02
CA ASP A 30 -5.63 -16.94 -1.17
C ASP A 30 -5.77 -15.74 -2.10
N GLN A 31 -6.85 -14.96 -1.94
CA GLN A 31 -7.18 -13.83 -2.79
C GLN A 31 -7.05 -12.48 -2.05
N ILE A 32 -7.06 -12.48 -0.72
CA ILE A 32 -7.15 -11.28 0.11
C ILE A 32 -6.00 -11.21 1.12
N TRP A 33 -5.31 -10.09 1.09
CA TRP A 33 -4.36 -9.65 2.10
C TRP A 33 -4.94 -8.48 2.89
N ILE A 34 -4.75 -8.49 4.21
CA ILE A 34 -5.16 -7.41 5.11
C ILE A 34 -3.89 -6.79 5.67
N LYS A 35 -3.62 -5.53 5.30
CA LYS A 35 -2.59 -4.70 5.94
C LYS A 35 -3.25 -3.79 6.96
N TYR A 36 -2.71 -3.70 8.16
CA TYR A 36 -3.26 -2.81 9.19
C TYR A 36 -2.18 -2.34 10.16
N GLY A 37 -2.45 -1.22 10.84
CA GLY A 37 -1.54 -0.66 11.83
C GLY A 37 -1.78 0.81 12.13
N ARG A 38 -1.20 1.29 13.24
CA ARG A 38 -1.22 2.71 13.64
C ARG A 38 -0.48 3.62 12.67
N TRP A 39 0.43 3.04 11.90
CA TRP A 39 1.27 3.73 10.92
C TRP A 39 0.83 3.49 9.48
N VAL A 40 -0.21 2.67 9.28
CA VAL A 40 -0.85 2.50 7.98
C VAL A 40 -1.73 3.71 7.71
N ARG A 41 -1.79 4.14 6.45
CA ARG A 41 -2.40 5.40 6.03
C ARG A 41 -3.43 5.19 4.95
N LEU A 42 -4.52 5.97 4.97
CA LEU A 42 -5.52 5.93 3.90
C LEU A 42 -4.95 6.48 2.60
N ALA A 43 -3.99 7.42 2.65
CA ALA A 43 -3.25 7.84 1.47
C ALA A 43 -2.48 6.70 0.79
N GLU A 44 -1.97 5.73 1.56
CA GLU A 44 -1.31 4.54 0.98
C GLU A 44 -2.29 3.77 0.09
N ALA A 45 -3.49 3.47 0.62
CA ALA A 45 -4.54 2.77 -0.12
C ALA A 45 -4.99 3.55 -1.36
N ALA A 46 -5.14 4.87 -1.25
CA ALA A 46 -5.58 5.70 -2.36
C ALA A 46 -4.52 5.84 -3.45
N MET A 47 -3.24 5.99 -3.08
CA MET A 47 -2.14 5.98 -4.04
C MET A 47 -2.05 4.62 -4.74
N GLN A 48 -2.09 3.52 -3.99
CA GLN A 48 -2.08 2.17 -4.56
C GLN A 48 -3.25 1.96 -5.53
N LYS A 49 -4.46 2.40 -5.18
CA LYS A 49 -5.62 2.37 -6.07
C LYS A 49 -5.39 3.18 -7.35
N TYR A 50 -4.84 4.39 -7.22
CA TYR A 50 -4.53 5.23 -8.37
C TYR A 50 -3.53 4.57 -9.32
N VAL A 51 -2.42 4.05 -8.78
CA VAL A 51 -1.41 3.37 -9.60
C VAL A 51 -2.00 2.12 -10.26
N HIS A 52 -2.80 1.32 -9.56
CA HIS A 52 -3.50 0.17 -10.15
C HIS A 52 -4.44 0.56 -11.31
N GLU A 53 -5.09 1.72 -11.24
CA GLU A 53 -6.01 2.19 -12.30
C GLU A 53 -5.30 2.80 -13.51
N ASN A 54 -4.03 3.23 -13.37
CA ASN A 54 -3.32 4.00 -14.40
C ASN A 54 -2.05 3.32 -14.93
N ALA A 55 -1.47 2.38 -14.20
CA ALA A 55 -0.32 1.61 -14.66
C ALA A 55 -0.76 0.58 -15.71
N ASP A 56 0.03 0.47 -16.78
CA ASP A 56 -0.01 -0.66 -17.71
C ASP A 56 0.23 -2.01 -16.99
N PRO A 57 -0.77 -2.91 -16.93
CA PRO A 57 -0.67 -4.19 -16.26
C PRO A 57 0.25 -5.19 -16.97
N SER A 58 0.65 -4.92 -18.23
CA SER A 58 1.66 -5.74 -18.92
C SER A 58 3.09 -5.44 -18.44
N ILE A 59 3.30 -4.30 -17.78
CA ILE A 59 4.61 -3.89 -17.24
C ILE A 59 4.71 -4.25 -15.75
N VAL A 60 3.67 -3.93 -14.96
CA VAL A 60 3.67 -4.18 -13.52
C VAL A 60 2.26 -4.45 -13.02
N HIS A 61 2.12 -5.51 -12.21
CA HIS A 61 0.88 -5.79 -11.51
C HIS A 61 0.87 -5.10 -10.15
N ILE A 62 -0.12 -4.22 -9.92
CA ILE A 62 -0.32 -3.54 -8.65
C ILE A 62 -1.52 -4.17 -7.95
N PRO A 63 -1.39 -4.64 -6.69
CA PRO A 63 -2.50 -5.28 -6.00
C PRO A 63 -3.72 -4.36 -5.93
N LYS A 64 -4.88 -4.85 -6.33
CA LYS A 64 -6.13 -4.08 -6.24
C LYS A 64 -6.53 -3.85 -4.78
N VAL A 65 -6.84 -2.60 -4.42
CA VAL A 65 -7.47 -2.26 -3.13
C VAL A 65 -8.98 -2.50 -3.22
N PHE A 66 -9.54 -3.31 -2.32
CA PHE A 66 -10.97 -3.61 -2.24
C PHE A 66 -11.71 -2.70 -1.26
N ASP A 67 -11.10 -2.44 -0.09
CA ASP A 67 -11.63 -1.51 0.92
C ASP A 67 -10.48 -0.92 1.74
N ALA A 68 -10.68 0.29 2.27
CA ALA A 68 -9.74 0.94 3.18
C ALA A 68 -10.51 1.82 4.16
N PHE A 69 -10.21 1.70 5.44
CA PHE A 69 -10.90 2.44 6.51
C PHE A 69 -10.03 2.56 7.76
N SER A 70 -10.37 3.51 8.63
CA SER A 70 -9.71 3.69 9.92
C SER A 70 -10.71 3.67 11.06
N THR A 71 -10.29 3.23 12.26
CA THR A 71 -11.08 3.44 13.46
C THR A 71 -11.20 4.94 13.77
N PRO A 72 -12.28 5.37 14.44
CA PRO A 72 -12.39 6.73 14.93
C PRO A 72 -11.21 7.09 15.83
N SER A 73 -10.67 8.29 15.68
CA SER A 73 -9.66 8.82 16.60
C SER A 73 -10.34 9.23 17.91
N GLY A 74 -10.10 8.48 18.99
CA GLY A 74 -10.48 8.88 20.35
C GLY A 74 -9.48 9.87 20.96
N PRO A 75 -9.81 10.55 22.07
CA PRO A 75 -8.93 11.55 22.71
C PRO A 75 -7.53 11.04 23.07
N ASN A 76 -7.39 9.72 23.30
CA ASN A 76 -6.14 9.05 23.65
C ASN A 76 -5.85 7.83 22.76
N GLU A 77 -6.55 7.70 21.62
CA GLU A 77 -6.44 6.53 20.76
C GLU A 77 -5.83 6.92 19.42
N THR A 78 -4.69 6.29 19.09
CA THR A 78 -4.15 6.38 17.74
C THR A 78 -5.05 5.56 16.82
N PRO A 79 -5.65 6.17 15.77
CA PRO A 79 -6.51 5.46 14.86
C PRO A 79 -5.76 4.29 14.23
N MET A 80 -6.44 3.16 14.13
CA MET A 80 -5.98 1.98 13.41
C MET A 80 -6.47 2.11 11.98
N THR A 81 -5.57 1.98 11.00
CA THR A 81 -5.97 1.93 9.59
C THR A 81 -5.88 0.50 9.09
N TYR A 82 -6.82 0.11 8.24
CA TYR A 82 -6.94 -1.19 7.61
C TYR A 82 -7.03 -1.01 6.09
N ILE A 83 -6.30 -1.82 5.34
CA ILE A 83 -6.30 -1.89 3.89
C ILE A 83 -6.57 -3.34 3.51
N VAL A 84 -7.70 -3.59 2.88
CA VAL A 84 -8.10 -4.89 2.35
C VAL A 84 -7.79 -4.89 0.86
N MET A 85 -6.86 -5.74 0.45
CA MET A 85 -6.32 -5.73 -0.91
C MET A 85 -6.09 -7.13 -1.45
N GLU A 86 -5.80 -7.21 -2.74
CA GLU A 86 -5.42 -8.45 -3.41
C GLU A 86 -4.19 -9.10 -2.76
N ASN A 87 -4.24 -10.41 -2.58
CA ASN A 87 -3.11 -11.21 -2.11
C ASN A 87 -2.23 -11.63 -3.30
N VAL A 88 -1.20 -10.83 -3.59
CA VAL A 88 -0.22 -11.17 -4.63
C VAL A 88 0.70 -12.27 -4.11
N LYS A 89 0.66 -13.41 -4.77
CA LYS A 89 1.56 -14.53 -4.49
C LYS A 89 2.85 -14.35 -5.27
N GLY A 90 3.98 -14.65 -4.64
CA GLY A 90 5.29 -14.60 -5.25
C GLY A 90 6.40 -14.54 -4.21
N SER A 91 7.62 -14.81 -4.63
CA SER A 91 8.81 -14.64 -3.82
C SER A 91 9.29 -13.20 -3.89
N ASP A 92 9.89 -12.68 -2.83
CA ASP A 92 10.66 -11.44 -2.94
C ASP A 92 11.91 -11.66 -3.82
N PHE A 93 12.53 -10.58 -4.28
CA PHE A 93 13.70 -10.67 -5.16
C PHE A 93 14.90 -11.37 -4.49
N VAL A 94 15.03 -11.28 -3.16
CA VAL A 94 16.15 -11.90 -2.43
C VAL A 94 16.04 -13.42 -2.50
N ASP A 95 14.84 -13.97 -2.37
CA ASP A 95 14.61 -15.40 -2.49
C ASP A 95 14.57 -15.85 -3.96
N PHE A 96 13.93 -15.08 -4.85
CA PHE A 96 13.92 -15.35 -6.30
C PHE A 96 15.35 -15.49 -6.85
N LYS A 97 16.25 -14.56 -6.50
CA LYS A 97 17.65 -14.61 -6.96
C LYS A 97 18.42 -15.84 -6.49
N LYS A 98 18.09 -16.40 -5.31
CA LYS A 98 18.74 -17.62 -4.82
C LYS A 98 18.30 -18.83 -5.61
N GLU A 99 17.02 -18.89 -5.98
CA GLU A 99 16.41 -19.99 -6.72
C GLU A 99 16.74 -19.92 -8.23
N HIS A 100 16.82 -18.71 -8.78
CA HIS A 100 17.00 -18.43 -10.20
C HIS A 100 18.17 -17.45 -10.47
N PRO A 101 19.42 -17.80 -10.10
CA PRO A 101 20.54 -16.88 -10.20
C PRO A 101 20.84 -16.42 -11.63
N GLN A 102 20.54 -17.25 -12.64
CA GLN A 102 20.70 -16.92 -14.06
C GLN A 102 19.69 -15.90 -14.60
N GLU A 103 18.52 -15.76 -13.96
CA GLU A 103 17.45 -14.82 -14.33
C GLU A 103 17.49 -13.54 -13.48
N ALA A 104 18.38 -13.46 -12.50
CA ALA A 104 18.41 -12.37 -11.53
C ALA A 104 18.70 -11.00 -12.15
N GLU A 105 19.51 -10.95 -13.21
CA GLU A 105 19.80 -9.71 -13.94
C GLU A 105 18.58 -9.22 -14.72
N GLU A 106 17.92 -10.11 -15.49
CA GLU A 106 16.68 -9.80 -16.20
C GLU A 106 15.56 -9.38 -15.25
N ALA A 107 15.41 -10.06 -14.10
CA ALA A 107 14.43 -9.67 -13.09
C ALA A 107 14.73 -8.28 -12.49
N MET A 108 16.01 -7.92 -12.30
CA MET A 108 16.39 -6.58 -11.86
C MET A 108 16.06 -5.52 -12.91
N GLU A 109 16.27 -5.82 -14.20
CA GLU A 109 15.86 -4.94 -15.30
C GLU A 109 14.33 -4.76 -15.37
N ALA A 110 13.56 -5.83 -15.13
CA ALA A 110 12.11 -5.78 -15.04
C ALA A 110 11.64 -4.91 -13.87
N ILE A 111 12.27 -5.06 -12.68
CA ILE A 111 12.00 -4.19 -11.52
C ILE A 111 12.30 -2.72 -11.85
N ALA A 112 13.45 -2.44 -12.47
CA ALA A 112 13.81 -1.08 -12.86
C ALA A 112 12.82 -0.49 -13.88
N THR A 113 12.35 -1.29 -14.83
CA THR A 113 11.32 -0.91 -15.80
C THR A 113 9.99 -0.60 -15.12
N ALA A 114 9.55 -1.43 -14.18
CA ALA A 114 8.34 -1.21 -13.40
C ALA A 114 8.41 0.09 -12.57
N VAL A 115 9.54 0.36 -11.91
CA VAL A 115 9.73 1.59 -11.13
C VAL A 115 9.67 2.84 -12.01
N ARG A 116 10.34 2.83 -13.17
CA ARG A 116 10.29 3.96 -14.12
C ARG A 116 8.88 4.19 -14.63
N HIS A 117 8.17 3.12 -14.97
CA HIS A 117 6.79 3.21 -15.44
C HIS A 117 5.86 3.84 -14.40
N ILE A 118 5.98 3.46 -13.12
CA ILE A 118 5.20 4.09 -12.03
C ILE A 118 5.59 5.57 -11.87
N TRP A 119 6.88 5.91 -12.01
CA TRP A 119 7.37 7.27 -11.90
C TRP A 119 6.83 8.20 -13.01
N ASP A 120 6.62 7.65 -14.20
CA ASP A 120 6.13 8.39 -15.36
C ASP A 120 4.60 8.57 -15.36
N LEU A 121 3.88 7.97 -14.40
CA LEU A 121 2.45 8.19 -14.26
C LEU A 121 2.17 9.66 -13.89
N PRO A 122 1.14 10.28 -14.48
CA PRO A 122 0.75 11.62 -14.08
C PRO A 122 0.30 11.62 -12.61
N LEU A 123 0.43 12.76 -11.94
CA LEU A 123 -0.21 12.92 -10.63
C LEU A 123 -1.74 12.98 -10.81
N PRO A 124 -2.53 12.50 -9.83
CA PRO A 124 -3.97 12.62 -9.91
C PRO A 124 -4.41 14.09 -10.01
N PRO A 125 -5.44 14.40 -10.82
CA PRO A 125 -5.86 15.77 -11.05
C PRO A 125 -6.20 16.51 -9.76
N GLY A 126 -5.69 17.73 -9.60
CA GLY A 126 -6.01 18.60 -8.46
C GLY A 126 -5.30 18.23 -7.15
N VAL A 127 -4.33 17.31 -7.19
CA VAL A 127 -3.51 16.99 -6.01
C VAL A 127 -2.39 18.05 -5.90
N PRO A 128 -2.23 18.68 -4.74
CA PRO A 128 -1.13 19.62 -4.50
C PRO A 128 0.23 18.91 -4.55
N LEU A 129 1.32 19.68 -4.64
CA LEU A 129 2.65 19.15 -4.33
C LEU A 129 2.70 18.68 -2.88
N GLY A 130 3.33 17.53 -2.65
CA GLY A 130 3.47 16.91 -1.33
C GLY A 130 2.74 15.57 -1.21
N PRO A 131 2.64 15.02 0.01
CA PRO A 131 2.00 13.72 0.23
C PRO A 131 0.54 13.71 -0.21
N PHE A 132 0.08 12.55 -0.70
CA PHE A 132 -1.29 12.36 -1.12
C PHE A 132 -2.26 12.68 0.02
N TYR A 133 -3.38 13.33 -0.30
CA TYR A 133 -4.34 13.87 0.68
C TYR A 133 -3.77 14.83 1.72
N HIS A 134 -2.65 15.50 1.44
CA HIS A 134 -1.98 16.41 2.38
C HIS A 134 -1.61 15.73 3.71
N GLU A 135 -1.35 14.42 3.69
CA GLU A 135 -0.84 13.75 4.88
C GLU A 135 0.48 14.39 5.33
N MET A 136 0.73 14.37 6.63
CA MET A 136 1.96 14.91 7.18
C MET A 136 3.16 14.13 6.59
N PRO A 137 4.11 14.79 5.94
CA PRO A 137 5.31 14.12 5.45
C PRO A 137 6.07 13.53 6.64
N VAL A 138 6.22 12.21 6.64
CA VAL A 138 6.98 11.47 7.66
C VAL A 138 8.48 11.46 7.31
N ASP A 139 8.81 11.62 6.02
CA ASP A 139 10.17 11.66 5.52
C ASP A 139 10.70 13.12 5.41
N ARG A 140 12.02 13.28 5.52
CA ARG A 140 12.71 14.57 5.51
C ARG A 140 12.84 15.17 4.11
N PHE A 141 12.66 14.37 3.05
CA PHE A 141 12.83 14.84 1.67
C PHE A 141 11.75 15.84 1.22
N PHE A 142 10.54 15.67 1.75
CA PHE A 142 9.39 16.53 1.45
C PHE A 142 8.94 17.28 2.71
N ALA A 143 9.86 17.85 3.48
CA ALA A 143 9.50 18.65 4.63
C ALA A 143 10.27 19.97 4.59
N ASP A 144 9.57 21.07 4.33
CA ASP A 144 10.16 22.43 4.34
C ASP A 144 10.66 22.84 5.74
N PHE A 145 10.18 22.14 6.77
CA PHE A 145 10.74 22.11 8.11
C PHE A 145 10.68 20.64 8.56
N GLY A 146 11.78 20.06 9.07
CA GLY A 146 11.79 18.66 9.52
C GLY A 146 10.56 18.28 10.37
N ALA A 147 10.12 17.02 10.26
CA ALA A 147 9.01 16.36 10.97
C ALA A 147 8.03 17.30 11.73
N GLY A 148 7.01 17.85 11.07
CA GLY A 148 5.87 18.41 11.81
C GLY A 148 4.89 19.39 11.15
N ARG A 149 5.02 19.81 9.87
CA ARG A 149 4.03 20.72 9.23
C ARG A 149 3.79 20.43 7.74
N SER A 150 2.63 20.86 7.23
CA SER A 150 2.19 20.67 5.84
C SER A 150 2.77 21.75 4.91
N PHE A 151 2.87 21.47 3.61
CA PHE A 151 3.46 22.40 2.62
C PHE A 151 2.63 23.66 2.32
N ASN A 152 1.35 23.68 2.67
CA ASN A 152 0.40 24.68 2.19
C ASN A 152 -0.33 25.40 3.34
N ASP A 153 0.36 25.66 4.45
CA ASP A 153 -0.15 26.60 5.48
C ASP A 153 -0.09 28.06 4.98
#